data_AF-A0AAW9IGQ7-F1
#
_entry.id   AF-A0AAW9IGQ7-F1
#
_cell.length_a   1.000
_cell.length_b   1.000
_cell.length_c   1.000
_cell.angle_alpha   90.00
_cell.angle_beta   90.00
_cell.angle_gamma   90.00
#
_symmetry.space_group_name_H-M   'P 1'
#
loop_
_entity.id
_entity.type
_entity.pdbx_description
1 polymer ?
#
loop_
_entity_poly.entity_id
_entity_poly.type
_entity_poly.pdbx_seq_one_letter_code
_entity_poly.pdbx_strand_id
1 'polypeptide(L)'
;LLPILGILATGILMTLLGEPVAYLNNSVMSWLASLESANPILLGLVIGCMAAFDFGGPVNKAAYITGTMLLAQGNYYFMAGVSAACITPPLVIALATTIFKIQFNEEDRAAGLVNYILGFTHIT
;
A
#
# COMPACT_ATOMS: atom_id res chain seq x y z
N LEU A 1 31.79 -8.31 -13.43
CA LEU A 1 31.19 -9.62 -13.77
C LEU A 1 30.09 -10.04 -12.80
N LEU A 2 30.35 -10.10 -11.49
CA LEU A 2 29.33 -10.39 -10.46
C LEU A 2 28.04 -9.54 -10.56
N PRO A 3 28.10 -8.21 -10.78
CA PRO A 3 26.89 -7.40 -10.89
C PRO A 3 26.08 -7.69 -12.17
N ILE A 4 26.77 -7.98 -13.28
CA ILE A 4 26.14 -8.23 -14.59
C ILE A 4 25.45 -9.60 -14.59
N LEU A 5 26.12 -10.63 -14.06
CA LEU A 5 25.53 -11.96 -13.93
C LEU A 5 24.39 -11.98 -12.91
N GLY A 6 24.48 -11.19 -11.83
CA GLY A 6 23.41 -11.03 -10.86
C GLY A 6 22.16 -10.39 -11.47
N ILE A 7 22.31 -9.30 -12.22
CA ILE A 7 21.19 -8.64 -12.92
C ILE A 7 20.61 -9.54 -14.02
N LEU A 8 21.45 -10.30 -14.74
CA LEU A 8 20.98 -11.25 -15.74
C LEU A 8 20.14 -12.36 -15.10
N ALA A 9 20.60 -12.93 -13.98
CA ALA A 9 19.88 -13.97 -13.26
C ALA A 9 18.56 -13.45 -12.65
N THR A 10 18.57 -12.27 -12.02
CA THR A 10 17.34 -11.66 -11.49
C THR A 10 16.37 -11.27 -12.61
N GLY A 11 16.87 -10.78 -13.75
CA GLY A 11 16.05 -10.47 -14.93
C GLY A 11 15.35 -11.71 -15.49
N ILE A 12 16.07 -12.83 -15.65
CA ILE A 12 15.50 -14.11 -16.11
C ILE A 12 14.47 -14.64 -15.09
N LEU A 13 14.78 -14.58 -13.80
CA LEU A 13 13.83 -14.96 -12.74
C LEU A 13 12.58 -14.09 -12.76
N MET A 14 12.71 -12.78 -12.99
CA MET A 14 11.56 -11.88 -13.11
C MET A 14 10.71 -12.18 -14.33
N THR A 15 11.29 -12.61 -15.46
CA THR A 15 10.47 -13.07 -16.61
C THR A 15 9.69 -14.34 -16.30
N LEU A 16 10.24 -15.25 -15.49
CA LEU A 16 9.55 -16.49 -15.10
C LEU A 16 8.45 -16.24 -14.05
N LEU A 17 8.68 -15.29 -13.14
CA LEU A 17 7.75 -14.94 -12.06
C LEU A 17 6.74 -13.86 -12.46
N GLY A 18 6.96 -13.15 -13.58
CA GLY A 18 6.09 -12.07 -14.03
C GLY A 18 4.67 -12.52 -14.34
N GLU A 19 4.52 -13.65 -15.04
CA GLU A 19 3.22 -14.20 -15.43
C GLU A 19 2.36 -14.66 -14.23
N PRO A 20 2.86 -15.46 -13.26
CA PRO A 20 2.07 -15.82 -12.08
C PRO A 20 1.75 -14.61 -11.19
N VAL A 21 2.65 -13.63 -11.09
CA VAL A 21 2.40 -12.39 -10.34
C VAL A 21 1.32 -11.55 -11.04
N ALA A 22 1.33 -11.46 -12.37
CA ALA A 22 0.29 -10.78 -13.13
C ALA A 22 -1.07 -11.46 -12.96
N TYR A 23 -1.12 -12.80 -12.99
CA TYR A 23 -2.35 -13.55 -12.75
C TYR A 23 -2.93 -13.29 -11.36
N LEU A 24 -2.09 -13.29 -10.32
CA LEU A 24 -2.51 -12.95 -8.96
C LEU A 24 -3.07 -11.53 -8.87
N ASN A 25 -2.38 -10.56 -9.48
CA ASN A 25 -2.81 -9.17 -9.47
C ASN A 25 -4.16 -8.98 -10.19
N ASN A 26 -4.35 -9.63 -11.33
CA ASN A 26 -5.62 -9.63 -12.05
C ASN A 26 -6.75 -10.31 -11.26
N SER A 27 -6.44 -11.36 -10.50
CA SER A 27 -7.40 -12.06 -9.64
C SER A 27 -7.81 -11.21 -8.44
N VAL A 28 -6.86 -10.51 -7.81
CA VAL A 28 -7.14 -9.56 -6.73
C VAL A 28 -7.94 -8.38 -7.27
N MET A 29 -7.62 -7.88 -8.46
CA MET A 29 -8.37 -6.80 -9.12
C MET A 29 -9.82 -7.19 -9.40
N SER A 30 -10.07 -8.37 -9.98
CA SER A 30 -11.44 -8.81 -10.27
C SER A 30 -12.25 -9.05 -8.99
N TRP A 31 -11.61 -9.59 -7.95
CA TRP A 31 -12.22 -9.74 -6.62
C TRP A 31 -12.57 -8.38 -5.99
N LEU A 32 -11.65 -7.41 -6.00
CA LEU A 32 -11.89 -6.08 -5.45
C LEU A 32 -12.96 -5.31 -6.25
N ALA A 33 -13.00 -5.44 -7.57
CA ALA A 33 -14.06 -4.88 -8.41
C ALA A 33 -15.44 -5.50 -8.10
N SER A 34 -15.50 -6.79 -7.76
CA SER A 34 -16.73 -7.43 -7.27
C SER A 34 -17.20 -6.89 -5.92
N LEU A 35 -16.27 -6.44 -5.07
CA LEU A 35 -16.57 -5.87 -3.76
C LEU A 35 -17.04 -4.42 -3.86
N GLU A 36 -16.54 -3.67 -4.84
CA GLU A 36 -16.99 -2.31 -5.12
C GLU A 36 -18.48 -2.24 -5.46
N SER A 37 -18.93 -3.15 -6.32
CA SER A 37 -20.33 -3.24 -6.74
C SER A 37 -21.25 -3.79 -5.64
N ALA A 38 -20.70 -4.51 -4.65
CA ALA A 38 -21.45 -5.06 -3.52
C ALA A 38 -21.53 -4.10 -2.32
N ASN A 39 -20.40 -3.58 -1.83
CA ASN A 39 -20.35 -2.68 -0.69
C ASN A 39 -19.06 -1.83 -0.65
N PRO A 40 -19.12 -0.53 -0.98
CA PRO A 40 -17.95 0.35 -0.99
C PRO A 40 -17.32 0.56 0.41
N ILE A 41 -18.09 0.39 1.49
CA ILE A 41 -17.57 0.50 2.86
C ILE A 41 -16.67 -0.71 3.19
N LEU A 42 -17.12 -1.91 2.80
CA LEU A 42 -16.33 -3.13 3.00
C LEU A 42 -15.04 -3.08 2.19
N LEU A 43 -15.12 -2.56 0.95
CA LEU A 43 -13.96 -2.35 0.11
C LEU A 43 -12.92 -1.43 0.78
N GLY A 44 -13.37 -0.29 1.29
CA GLY A 44 -12.49 0.65 2.00
C GLY A 44 -11.80 0.04 3.22
N LEU A 45 -12.50 -0.83 3.96
CA LEU A 45 -11.93 -1.54 5.10
C LEU A 45 -10.83 -2.53 4.69
N VAL A 46 -11.07 -3.32 3.64
CA VAL A 46 -10.07 -4.27 3.12
C VAL A 46 -8.83 -3.54 2.61
N ILE A 47 -9.01 -2.47 1.82
CA ILE A 47 -7.90 -1.66 1.31
C ILE A 47 -7.12 -1.00 2.46
N GLY A 48 -7.82 -0.48 3.48
CA GLY A 48 -7.21 0.06 4.70
C GLY A 48 -6.36 -0.98 5.43
N CYS A 49 -6.86 -2.21 5.58
CA CYS A 49 -6.10 -3.30 6.16
C CYS A 49 -4.86 -3.65 5.34
N MET A 50 -4.94 -3.68 4.01
CA MET A 50 -3.80 -3.95 3.14
C MET A 50 -2.72 -2.87 3.23
N ALA A 51 -3.11 -1.60 3.37
CA ALA A 51 -2.18 -0.49 3.52
C ALA A 51 -1.45 -0.51 4.87
N ALA A 52 -2.16 -0.87 5.95
CA ALA A 52 -1.60 -0.94 7.31
C ALA A 52 -0.79 -2.22 7.59
N PHE A 53 -0.96 -3.28 6.80
CA PHE A 53 -0.33 -4.58 7.08
C PHE A 53 1.21 -4.53 6.97
N ASP A 54 1.72 -3.79 5.99
CA ASP A 54 3.13 -3.89 5.60
C ASP A 54 3.80 -2.54 5.30
N PHE A 55 3.15 -1.41 5.64
CA PHE A 55 3.72 -0.04 5.55
C PHE A 55 4.61 0.19 4.31
N GLY A 56 4.08 -0.07 3.11
CA GLY A 56 4.83 0.11 1.85
C GLY A 56 5.51 -1.14 1.27
N GLY A 57 5.43 -2.31 1.93
CA GLY A 57 5.93 -3.58 1.42
C GLY A 57 5.07 -4.24 0.32
N PRO A 58 5.32 -5.53 -0.02
CA PRO A 58 4.69 -6.21 -1.15
C PRO A 58 3.16 -6.14 -1.20
N VAL A 59 2.48 -6.19 -0.05
CA VAL A 59 1.01 -6.16 0.01
C VAL A 59 0.45 -4.78 -0.36
N ASN A 60 1.04 -3.71 0.19
CA ASN A 60 0.64 -2.33 -0.13
C ASN A 60 0.91 -2.00 -1.61
N LYS A 61 2.05 -2.47 -2.16
CA LYS A 61 2.35 -2.28 -3.58
C LYS A 61 1.39 -3.02 -4.50
N ALA A 62 0.97 -4.24 -4.16
CA ALA A 62 -0.03 -4.97 -4.93
C ALA A 62 -1.39 -4.23 -4.95
N ALA A 63 -1.82 -3.71 -3.80
CA ALA A 63 -3.04 -2.89 -3.69
C ALA A 63 -2.93 -1.61 -4.53
N TYR A 64 -1.80 -0.91 -4.47
CA TYR A 64 -1.56 0.30 -5.24
C TYR A 64 -1.57 0.05 -6.76
N ILE A 65 -0.89 -1.01 -7.22
CA ILE A 65 -0.88 -1.38 -8.65
C ILE A 65 -2.29 -1.79 -9.11
N THR A 66 -3.05 -2.48 -8.27
CA THR A 66 -4.45 -2.78 -8.56
C THR A 66 -5.27 -1.49 -8.71
N GLY A 67 -5.08 -0.53 -7.80
CA GLY A 67 -5.75 0.76 -7.85
C GLY A 67 -5.38 1.59 -9.09
N THR A 68 -4.11 1.59 -9.52
CA THR A 68 -3.69 2.28 -10.74
C THR A 68 -4.21 1.61 -12.00
N MET A 69 -4.35 0.28 -12.03
CA MET A 69 -4.98 -0.42 -13.15
C MET A 69 -6.48 -0.13 -13.25
N LEU A 70 -7.20 -0.11 -12.13
CA LEU A 70 -8.62 0.26 -12.10
C LEU A 70 -8.83 1.73 -12.46
N LEU A 71 -7.91 2.61 -12.04
CA LEU A 71 -7.89 4.01 -12.47
C LEU A 71 -7.76 4.13 -13.99
N ALA A 72 -6.89 3.33 -14.62
CA ALA A 72 -6.75 3.30 -16.07
C ALA A 72 -8.03 2.81 -16.79
N GLN A 73 -8.88 2.05 -16.11
CA GLN A 73 -10.20 1.61 -16.59
C GLN A 73 -11.32 2.64 -16.31
N GLY A 74 -11.00 3.81 -15.74
CA GLY A 74 -11.94 4.89 -15.45
C GLY A 74 -12.51 4.88 -14.02
N ASN A 75 -11.97 4.06 -13.13
CA ASN A 75 -12.42 3.97 -11.75
C ASN A 75 -11.59 4.85 -10.80
N TYR A 76 -12.07 6.07 -10.60
CA TYR A 76 -11.41 7.06 -9.75
C TYR A 76 -11.63 6.83 -8.25
N TYR A 77 -12.77 6.26 -7.87
CA TYR A 77 -13.14 6.06 -6.46
C TYR A 77 -12.22 5.04 -5.78
N PHE A 78 -11.84 3.99 -6.51
CA PHE A 78 -10.93 2.98 -6.00
C PHE A 78 -9.56 3.56 -5.66
N MET A 79 -8.98 4.30 -6.60
CA MET A 79 -7.67 4.94 -6.41
C MET A 79 -7.72 5.96 -5.27
N ALA A 80 -8.79 6.75 -5.17
CA ALA A 80 -8.97 7.69 -4.06
C ALA A 80 -9.03 6.98 -2.70
N GLY A 81 -9.68 5.80 -2.64
CA GLY A 81 -9.71 4.96 -1.44
C GLY A 81 -8.33 4.41 -1.05
N VAL A 82 -7.58 3.87 -2.00
CA VAL A 82 -6.19 3.42 -1.79
C VAL A 82 -5.32 4.57 -1.30
N SER A 83 -5.48 5.73 -1.92
CA SER A 83 -4.77 6.96 -1.57
C SER A 83 -5.07 7.36 -0.11
N ALA A 84 -6.34 7.45 0.27
CA ALA A 84 -6.73 7.73 1.66
C ALA A 84 -6.19 6.69 2.65
N ALA A 85 -6.19 5.41 2.26
CA ALA A 85 -5.65 4.32 3.07
C ALA A 85 -4.13 4.46 3.30
N CYS A 86 -3.35 4.87 2.30
CA CYS A 86 -1.91 5.08 2.45
C CYS A 86 -1.54 6.20 3.43
N ILE A 87 -2.35 7.26 3.53
CA ILE A 87 -2.11 8.38 4.45
C ILE A 87 -2.48 8.01 5.92
N THR A 88 -3.36 7.03 6.10
CA THR A 88 -3.96 6.73 7.41
C THR A 88 -2.94 6.18 8.43
N PRO A 89 -2.11 5.15 8.13
CA PRO A 89 -1.15 4.61 9.09
C PRO A 89 -0.16 5.63 9.69
N PRO A 90 0.55 6.47 8.89
CA PRO A 90 1.49 7.44 9.44
C PRO A 90 0.78 8.53 10.26
N LEU A 91 -0.40 9.01 9.83
CA LEU A 91 -1.17 9.99 10.60
C LEU A 91 -1.67 9.42 11.93
N VAL A 92 -2.11 8.16 11.96
CA VAL A 92 -2.55 7.49 13.18
C VAL A 92 -1.38 7.36 14.16
N ILE A 93 -0.18 7.00 13.70
CA ILE A 93 1.01 6.92 14.56
C ILE A 93 1.42 8.30 15.07
N ALA A 94 1.39 9.32 14.20
CA ALA A 94 1.71 10.70 14.55
C ALA A 94 0.75 11.28 15.61
N LEU A 95 -0.55 10.98 15.48
CA LEU A 95 -1.57 11.36 16.46
C LEU A 95 -1.44 10.57 17.77
N ALA A 96 -1.21 9.26 17.70
CA ALA A 96 -1.07 8.40 18.87
C ALA A 96 0.12 8.85 19.73
N THR A 97 1.28 9.12 19.12
CA THR A 97 2.49 9.61 19.80
C THR A 97 2.32 11.02 20.36
N THR A 98 1.44 11.85 19.79
CA THR A 98 1.16 13.22 20.26
C THR A 98 0.13 13.27 21.39
N ILE A 99 -0.88 12.39 21.37
CA ILE A 99 -1.96 12.35 22.37
C ILE A 99 -1.54 11.50 23.58
N PHE A 100 -0.93 10.34 23.35
CA PHE A 100 -0.55 9.38 24.40
C PHE A 100 0.95 9.42 24.70
N LYS A 101 1.53 10.62 24.78
CA LYS A 101 2.98 10.87 24.97
C LYS A 101 3.64 10.10 26.12
N ILE A 102 2.88 9.70 27.13
CA ILE A 102 3.37 8.98 28.32
C ILE A 102 3.61 7.49 28.03
N GLN A 103 2.96 6.93 27.00
CA GLN A 103 3.12 5.53 26.62
C GLN A 103 4.24 5.28 25.59
N PHE A 104 4.79 6.33 25.00
CA PHE A 104 5.83 6.26 23.97
C PHE A 104 7.15 6.83 24.47
N ASN A 105 8.25 6.21 24.07
CA ASN A 105 9.60 6.67 24.39
C ASN A 105 9.97 7.90 23.53
N GLU A 106 11.11 8.54 23.83
CA GLU A 106 11.52 9.78 23.12
C GLU A 106 11.78 9.56 21.64
N GLU A 107 12.30 8.38 21.26
CA GLU A 107 12.53 7.99 19.87
C GLU A 107 11.22 7.85 19.09
N ASP A 108 10.22 7.15 19.65
CA ASP A 108 8.89 6.99 19.03
C ASP A 108 8.19 8.34 18.83
N ARG A 109 8.37 9.27 19.78
CA ARG A 109 7.82 10.63 19.68
C ARG A 109 8.51 11.47 18.61
N ALA A 110 9.83 11.31 18.43
CA ALA A 110 10.56 11.95 17.35
C ALA A 110 10.13 11.40 15.99
N ALA A 111 9.94 10.09 15.89
CA ALA A 111 9.40 9.43 14.69
C ALA A 111 7.97 9.88 14.39
N GLY A 112 7.14 10.11 15.41
CA GLY A 112 5.79 10.65 15.28
C GLY A 112 5.74 12.01 14.56
N LEU A 113 6.72 12.90 14.80
CA LEU A 113 6.82 14.18 14.09
C LEU A 113 7.15 14.00 12.61
N VAL A 114 8.02 13.04 12.27
CA VAL A 114 8.34 12.69 10.88
C VAL A 114 7.10 12.09 10.19
N ASN A 115 6.34 11.27 10.90
CA ASN A 115 5.12 10.64 10.38
C ASN A 115 4.00 11.64 10.05
N TYR A 116 3.95 12.82 10.68
CA TYR A 116 3.07 13.90 10.20
C TYR A 116 3.43 14.31 8.78
N ILE A 117 4.71 14.54 8.51
CA ILE A 117 5.19 14.96 7.19
C ILE A 117 4.92 13.86 6.16
N LEU A 118 5.23 12.60 6.49
CA LEU A 118 5.00 11.45 5.61
C LEU A 118 3.51 11.26 5.27
N GLY A 119 2.62 11.39 6.26
CA GLY A 119 1.18 11.33 6.04
C GLY A 119 0.69 12.43 5.11
N PHE A 120 1.14 13.68 5.28
CA PHE A 120 0.73 14.78 4.40
C PHE A 120 1.31 14.70 2.98
N THR A 121 2.42 13.98 2.77
CA THR A 121 3.06 13.82 1.46
C THR A 121 2.66 12.54 0.73
N HIS A 122 1.65 11.82 1.23
CA HIS A 122 1.17 10.59 0.60
C HIS A 122 2.12 9.38 0.72
N ILE A 123 2.90 9.32 1.80
CA ILE A 123 3.90 8.26 2.01
C ILE A 123 3.53 7.45 3.25
N THR A 124 3.41 6.13 3.07
CA THR A 124 3.20 5.14 4.13
C THR A 124 4.51 4.46 4.48
#